data_AF-A0A1W9PU24-F1
#
_entry.id   AF-A0A1W9PU24-F1
#
_cell.length_a   1.000
_cell.length_b   1.000
_cell.length_c   1.000
_cell.angle_alpha   90.00
_cell.angle_beta   90.00
_cell.angle_gamma   90.00
#
_symmetry.space_group_name_H-M   'P 1'
#
loop_
_entity.id
_entity.type
_entity.pdbx_description
1 polymer ?
#
loop_
_entity_poly.entity_id
_entity_poly.type
_entity_poly.pdbx_seq_one_letter_code
_entity_poly.pdbx_strand_id
1 'polypeptide(L)'
;MLYIVKTVFKTIAGLTLALLVVLVPAAHVCGAYEGTAVVRANRLNIRSAPDKNSKKLGVLKKGTIVKVVRDEGRWLKILHEDIAGYIRNSRDYVELDGPPPPKKLQQLKQQALQISKEIENHKKDLKKYGKKETDLVAGLNDIELALNRAETKIRSLQKSIDSISQKIEASMKAAAALEERIEKNRNYAAKRLVALYKLDLVGKMSLLGSADSIFDLLKTKRDIEIICEHDAAILNSFLEDRARLSAVTRKLSNEKQEKVGLERQLKNQLELLSREKARRKRLLSEIRKKESLRQAAIASLRQAAKDLDSTIASLTAKISKSSVQSDGFLHLRGLLKIPVEGKIITKFGKYRDAKLNIVNFRSGIDIKAKQGEPVKAVYKGKVLYADWFKGYGNMIILDHGDGFYTVYAHAMELFKKKGDLVKTGEVIATVGNTAFLGEPSLHFEIRHRGKPEDPLKWLDRG
;
A
#
# COMPACT_ATOMS: atom_id res chain seq x y z
N MET A 1 -25.26 28.03 -9.96
CA MET A 1 -24.92 26.61 -10.22
C MET A 1 -24.98 25.86 -8.89
N LEU A 2 -26.18 25.39 -8.52
CA LEU A 2 -26.65 24.02 -8.79
C LEU A 2 -25.89 23.00 -7.91
N TYR A 3 -26.29 22.76 -6.66
CA TYR A 3 -27.46 21.94 -6.29
C TYR A 3 -27.39 20.51 -6.88
N ILE A 4 -26.23 19.83 -6.81
CA ILE A 4 -26.06 18.46 -7.36
C ILE A 4 -25.42 17.44 -6.39
N VAL A 5 -25.00 17.79 -5.16
CA VAL A 5 -24.35 16.81 -4.26
C VAL A 5 -25.27 16.25 -3.16
N LYS A 6 -26.53 16.71 -3.08
CA LYS A 6 -27.54 16.18 -2.12
C LYS A 6 -28.50 15.13 -2.69
N THR A 7 -28.32 14.67 -3.93
CA THR A 7 -29.33 13.87 -4.65
C THR A 7 -28.83 12.49 -5.13
N VAL A 8 -27.77 11.94 -4.54
CA VAL A 8 -27.31 10.56 -4.85
C VAL A 8 -27.52 9.59 -3.67
N PHE A 9 -28.04 10.06 -2.53
CA PHE A 9 -28.34 9.22 -1.35
C PHE A 9 -29.83 8.95 -1.12
N LYS A 10 -30.72 9.38 -2.02
CA LYS A 10 -32.17 9.15 -1.98
C LYS A 10 -32.70 8.78 -3.36
N THR A 11 -32.38 7.59 -3.87
CA THR A 11 -33.15 6.82 -4.87
C THR A 11 -32.43 5.51 -5.23
N ILE A 12 -32.34 4.56 -4.28
CA ILE A 12 -32.48 3.12 -4.54
C ILE A 12 -33.23 2.55 -3.33
N ALA A 13 -34.49 2.98 -3.20
CA ALA A 13 -35.52 2.30 -2.43
C ALA A 13 -36.61 1.97 -3.46
N GLY A 14 -36.85 0.68 -3.69
CA GLY A 14 -37.89 0.21 -4.60
C GLY A 14 -37.38 -0.57 -5.81
N LEU A 15 -36.78 -1.74 -5.59
CA LEU A 15 -37.01 -2.87 -6.49
C LEU A 15 -37.04 -4.16 -5.66
N THR A 16 -38.27 -4.64 -5.50
CA THR A 16 -38.74 -5.95 -5.08
C THR A 16 -37.74 -7.09 -5.26
N LEU A 17 -37.29 -7.69 -4.15
CA LEU A 17 -36.93 -9.10 -4.13
C LEU A 17 -37.87 -9.81 -3.15
N ALA A 18 -38.93 -10.35 -3.74
CA ALA A 18 -39.84 -11.26 -3.10
C ALA A 18 -39.07 -12.51 -2.63
N LEU A 19 -39.36 -12.90 -1.38
CA LEU A 19 -39.62 -14.28 -1.01
C LEU A 19 -38.52 -15.32 -1.28
N LEU A 20 -37.57 -15.47 -0.34
CA LEU A 20 -37.27 -16.80 0.21
C LEU A 20 -36.60 -16.67 1.59
N VAL A 21 -37.31 -16.03 2.53
CA VAL A 21 -37.19 -16.49 3.91
C VAL A 21 -37.80 -17.89 3.86
N VAL A 22 -36.95 -18.91 3.80
CA VAL A 22 -37.35 -20.24 4.25
C VAL A 22 -37.53 -20.09 5.76
N LEU A 23 -38.67 -19.51 6.12
CA LEU A 23 -39.41 -19.89 7.29
C LEU A 23 -39.64 -21.37 7.03
N VAL A 24 -38.71 -22.20 7.50
CA VAL A 24 -39.00 -23.61 7.71
C VAL A 24 -40.24 -23.53 8.60
N PRO A 25 -41.44 -23.87 8.10
CA PRO A 25 -42.50 -24.16 9.03
C PRO A 25 -41.90 -25.24 9.94
N ALA A 26 -42.23 -25.28 11.21
CA ALA A 26 -42.09 -26.52 11.95
C ALA A 26 -43.02 -27.56 11.28
N ALA A 27 -42.65 -28.01 10.07
CA ALA A 27 -42.97 -29.29 9.54
C ALA A 27 -42.54 -30.20 10.66
N HIS A 28 -43.54 -30.76 11.33
CA HIS A 28 -43.34 -31.86 12.21
C HIS A 28 -42.44 -32.80 11.44
N VAL A 29 -41.21 -32.94 11.93
CA VAL A 29 -40.25 -33.89 11.39
C VAL A 29 -40.94 -35.23 11.58
N CYS A 30 -41.71 -35.65 10.57
CA CYS A 30 -42.27 -36.98 10.47
C CYS A 30 -41.08 -37.84 10.11
N GLY A 31 -40.31 -38.13 11.14
CA GLY A 31 -39.10 -38.92 11.04
C GLY A 31 -39.50 -40.34 10.68
N ALA A 32 -38.84 -40.89 9.68
CA ALA A 32 -38.67 -42.32 9.56
C ALA A 32 -37.87 -42.79 10.78
N TYR A 33 -38.57 -42.99 11.90
CA TYR A 33 -38.02 -43.63 13.08
C TYR A 33 -38.15 -45.13 12.89
N GLU A 34 -37.03 -45.79 12.59
CA GLU A 34 -36.89 -47.24 12.77
C GLU A 34 -36.23 -47.48 14.13
N GLY A 35 -36.98 -48.07 15.06
CA GLY A 35 -36.47 -48.36 16.40
C GLY A 35 -37.41 -49.28 17.17
N THR A 36 -37.05 -49.65 18.40
CA THR A 36 -37.90 -50.45 19.28
C THR A 36 -38.67 -49.57 20.26
N ALA A 37 -39.82 -50.06 20.70
CA ALA A 37 -40.61 -49.41 21.74
C ALA A 37 -41.08 -50.43 22.77
N VAL A 38 -41.11 -50.04 24.04
CA VAL A 38 -41.57 -50.88 25.15
C VAL A 38 -42.96 -50.43 25.58
N VAL A 39 -43.90 -51.38 25.67
CA VAL A 39 -45.28 -51.10 26.08
C VAL A 39 -45.35 -50.92 27.60
N ARG A 40 -45.81 -49.76 28.08
CA ARG A 40 -45.96 -49.46 29.52
C ARG A 40 -47.34 -49.78 30.09
N ALA A 41 -48.37 -49.78 29.26
CA ALA A 41 -49.73 -50.04 29.71
C ALA A 41 -50.00 -51.53 29.91
N ASN A 42 -50.79 -51.87 30.92
CA ASN A 42 -51.21 -53.25 31.20
C ASN A 42 -51.90 -53.92 30.00
N ARG A 43 -52.62 -53.13 29.20
CA ARG A 43 -53.27 -53.57 27.96
C ARG A 43 -53.20 -52.44 26.93
N LEU A 44 -52.54 -52.69 25.80
CA LEU A 44 -52.47 -51.76 24.67
C LEU A 44 -52.95 -52.44 23.40
N ASN A 45 -54.02 -51.92 22.79
CA ASN A 45 -54.60 -52.56 21.60
C ASN A 45 -53.81 -52.18 20.35
N ILE A 46 -53.48 -53.19 19.54
CA ILE A 46 -53.02 -53.02 18.16
C ILE A 46 -54.25 -52.80 17.29
N ARG A 47 -54.20 -51.79 16.42
CA ARG A 47 -55.33 -51.40 15.57
C ARG A 47 -54.96 -51.44 14.10
N SER A 48 -55.97 -51.61 13.26
CA SER A 48 -55.81 -51.66 11.79
C SER A 48 -55.53 -50.29 11.16
N ALA A 49 -55.95 -49.20 11.80
CA ALA A 49 -55.75 -47.83 11.36
C ALA A 49 -55.41 -46.91 12.55
N PRO A 50 -54.77 -45.73 12.33
CA PRO A 50 -54.37 -44.78 13.38
C PRO A 50 -55.56 -43.99 13.95
N ASP A 51 -56.57 -44.70 14.44
CA ASP A 51 -57.77 -44.14 15.06
C ASP A 51 -58.28 -45.01 16.23
N LYS A 52 -59.10 -44.43 17.11
CA LYS A 52 -59.58 -45.09 18.34
C LYS A 52 -60.74 -46.07 18.11
N ASN A 53 -61.34 -46.09 16.93
CA ASN A 53 -62.58 -46.82 16.65
C ASN A 53 -62.37 -47.99 15.67
N SER A 54 -61.19 -48.09 15.07
CA SER A 54 -60.82 -49.13 14.10
C SER A 54 -60.75 -50.51 14.72
N LYS A 55 -60.89 -51.52 13.86
CA LYS A 55 -60.85 -52.93 14.23
C LYS A 55 -59.58 -53.24 15.02
N LYS A 56 -59.77 -53.83 16.21
CA LYS A 56 -58.69 -54.30 17.08
C LYS A 56 -58.10 -55.57 16.47
N LEU A 57 -56.80 -55.55 16.20
CA LEU A 57 -56.05 -56.67 15.63
C LEU A 57 -55.41 -57.55 16.71
N GLY A 58 -55.11 -56.99 17.88
CA GLY A 58 -54.50 -57.70 19.01
C GLY A 58 -54.35 -56.82 20.24
N VAL A 59 -53.82 -57.39 21.33
CA VAL A 59 -53.57 -56.68 22.58
C VAL A 59 -52.16 -57.00 23.08
N LEU A 60 -51.34 -55.97 23.22
CA LEU A 60 -50.01 -56.02 23.82
C LEU A 60 -50.12 -55.88 25.34
N LYS A 61 -49.29 -56.65 26.04
CA LYS A 61 -49.18 -56.59 27.51
C LYS A 61 -48.07 -55.61 27.90
N LYS A 62 -48.09 -55.18 29.16
CA LYS A 62 -47.01 -54.37 29.73
C LYS A 62 -45.68 -55.13 29.65
N GLY A 63 -44.62 -54.45 29.22
CA GLY A 63 -43.28 -55.01 29.04
C GLY A 63 -43.02 -55.59 27.65
N THR A 64 -44.02 -55.70 26.77
CA THR A 64 -43.81 -56.21 25.41
C THR A 64 -42.98 -55.22 24.58
N ILE A 65 -41.96 -55.73 23.88
CA ILE A 65 -41.10 -54.95 22.98
C ILE A 65 -41.63 -55.08 21.55
N VAL A 66 -41.86 -53.96 20.89
CA VAL A 66 -42.38 -53.89 19.52
C VAL A 66 -41.45 -53.12 18.60
N LYS A 67 -41.35 -53.52 17.34
CA LYS A 67 -40.57 -52.81 16.33
C LYS A 67 -41.41 -51.70 15.72
N VAL A 68 -40.96 -50.45 15.84
CA VAL A 68 -41.57 -49.27 15.23
C VAL A 68 -41.02 -49.09 13.83
N VAL A 69 -41.92 -49.05 12.85
CA VAL A 69 -41.62 -48.87 11.43
C VAL A 69 -41.80 -47.41 11.02
N ARG A 70 -42.74 -46.70 11.65
CA ARG A 70 -43.04 -45.30 11.34
C ARG A 70 -43.67 -44.59 12.53
N ASP A 71 -43.24 -43.35 12.79
CA ASP A 71 -43.87 -42.45 13.76
C ASP A 71 -44.79 -41.46 13.05
N GLU A 72 -46.09 -41.57 13.31
CA GLU A 72 -47.15 -40.70 12.77
C GLU A 72 -47.66 -39.72 13.86
N GLY A 73 -46.81 -39.42 14.84
CA GLY A 73 -47.07 -38.43 15.89
C GLY A 73 -47.93 -38.99 17.02
N ARG A 74 -49.25 -39.09 16.82
CA ARG A 74 -50.19 -39.62 17.84
C ARG A 74 -50.33 -41.14 17.81
N TRP A 75 -49.81 -41.77 16.76
CA TRP A 75 -49.84 -43.20 16.51
C TRP A 75 -48.48 -43.68 16.02
N LEU A 76 -48.10 -44.89 16.40
CA LEU A 76 -46.92 -45.59 15.94
C LEU A 76 -47.36 -46.76 15.08
N LYS A 77 -46.81 -46.87 13.86
CA LYS A 77 -46.94 -48.07 13.06
C LYS A 77 -45.89 -49.07 13.52
N ILE A 78 -46.35 -50.23 13.97
CA ILE A 78 -45.50 -51.28 14.51
C ILE A 78 -45.65 -52.59 13.75
N LEU A 79 -44.66 -53.45 13.90
CA LEU A 79 -44.67 -54.84 13.48
C LEU A 79 -44.33 -55.71 14.69
N HIS A 80 -45.23 -56.64 15.04
CA HIS A 80 -45.05 -57.56 16.15
C HIS A 80 -45.74 -58.89 15.86
N GLU A 81 -45.01 -60.01 15.96
CA GLU A 81 -45.51 -61.38 15.71
C GLU A 81 -46.32 -61.48 14.39
N ASP A 82 -45.74 -60.95 13.29
CA ASP A 82 -46.33 -60.87 11.95
C ASP A 82 -47.62 -60.02 11.80
N ILE A 83 -48.05 -59.35 12.87
CA ILE A 83 -49.16 -58.39 12.82
C ILE A 83 -48.61 -56.97 12.64
N ALA A 84 -48.88 -56.39 11.47
CA ALA A 84 -48.64 -54.98 11.20
C ALA A 84 -49.85 -54.15 11.63
N GLY A 85 -49.66 -53.18 12.52
CA GLY A 85 -50.75 -52.35 12.99
C GLY A 85 -50.30 -51.07 13.68
N TYR A 86 -51.27 -50.32 14.18
CA TYR A 86 -51.09 -49.02 14.80
C TYR A 86 -51.33 -49.11 16.30
N ILE A 87 -50.40 -48.57 17.09
CA ILE A 87 -50.55 -48.40 18.54
C ILE A 87 -50.53 -46.91 18.89
N ARG A 88 -51.13 -46.56 20.02
CA ARG A 88 -51.22 -45.16 20.45
C ARG A 88 -49.86 -44.67 20.95
N ASN A 89 -49.34 -43.60 20.34
CA ASN A 89 -48.11 -42.94 20.76
C ASN A 89 -48.42 -41.95 21.89
N SER A 90 -48.33 -42.41 23.13
CA SER A 90 -48.37 -41.53 24.30
C SER A 90 -47.53 -42.14 25.42
N ARG A 91 -46.94 -41.28 26.24
CA ARG A 91 -46.01 -41.65 27.32
C ARG A 91 -46.62 -42.61 28.35
N ASP A 92 -47.95 -42.61 28.49
CA ASP A 92 -48.69 -43.53 29.36
C ASP A 92 -48.77 -44.96 28.79
N TYR A 93 -48.62 -45.12 27.48
CA TYR A 93 -48.82 -46.39 26.78
C TYR A 93 -47.52 -46.98 26.22
N VAL A 94 -46.60 -46.15 25.73
CA VAL A 94 -45.41 -46.58 24.99
C VAL A 94 -44.22 -45.70 25.34
N GLU A 95 -43.07 -46.33 25.54
CA GLU A 95 -41.76 -45.67 25.66
C GLU A 95 -40.92 -46.02 24.43
N LEU A 96 -40.58 -45.02 23.62
CA LEU A 96 -39.71 -45.18 22.46
C LEU A 96 -38.26 -45.29 22.94
N ASP A 97 -37.62 -46.42 22.65
CA ASP A 97 -36.21 -46.63 23.00
C ASP A 97 -35.31 -45.99 21.94
N GLY A 98 -35.21 -44.66 22.00
CA GLY A 98 -34.18 -43.92 21.27
C GLY A 98 -33.06 -43.61 22.27
N PRO A 99 -31.83 -44.12 22.12
CA PRO A 99 -30.73 -43.69 22.98
C PRO A 99 -30.64 -42.16 22.84
N PRO A 100 -30.56 -41.40 23.95
CA PRO A 100 -30.32 -39.98 23.87
C PRO A 100 -29.11 -39.75 22.97
N PRO A 101 -29.09 -38.72 22.09
CA PRO A 101 -27.90 -38.42 21.30
C PRO A 101 -26.72 -38.44 22.27
N PRO A 102 -25.67 -39.23 22.01
CA PRO A 102 -24.67 -39.56 23.01
C PRO A 102 -24.26 -38.27 23.71
N LYS A 103 -24.19 -38.23 25.05
CA LYS A 103 -23.89 -36.98 25.80
C LYS A 103 -22.75 -36.17 25.17
N LYS A 104 -21.80 -36.87 24.54
CA LYS A 104 -20.72 -36.37 23.69
C LYS A 104 -21.18 -35.48 22.51
N LEU A 105 -22.20 -35.85 21.74
CA LEU A 105 -22.76 -35.06 20.64
C LEU A 105 -23.49 -33.80 21.12
N GLN A 106 -24.20 -33.85 22.26
CA GLN A 106 -24.81 -32.64 22.86
C GLN A 106 -23.74 -31.69 23.42
N GLN A 107 -22.71 -32.22 24.07
CA GLN A 107 -21.54 -31.46 24.50
C GLN A 107 -20.80 -30.83 23.31
N LEU A 108 -20.60 -31.57 22.22
CA LEU A 108 -19.99 -31.07 20.99
C LEU A 108 -20.84 -29.97 20.34
N LYS A 109 -22.19 -30.08 20.37
CA LYS A 109 -23.08 -29.01 19.88
C LYS A 109 -23.01 -27.75 20.74
N GLN A 110 -22.94 -27.88 22.07
CA GLN A 110 -22.77 -26.72 22.97
C GLN A 110 -21.40 -26.07 22.79
N GLN A 111 -20.34 -26.87 22.66
CA GLN A 111 -18.99 -26.38 22.35
C GLN A 111 -18.95 -25.67 20.99
N ALA A 112 -19.58 -26.24 19.96
CA ALA A 112 -19.72 -25.59 18.66
C ALA A 112 -20.48 -24.26 18.74
N LEU A 113 -21.51 -24.17 19.59
CA LEU A 113 -22.26 -22.93 19.81
C LEU A 113 -21.40 -21.87 20.51
N GLN A 114 -20.63 -22.24 21.54
CA GLN A 114 -19.68 -21.35 22.22
C GLN A 114 -18.58 -20.87 21.28
N ILE A 115 -17.98 -21.78 20.52
CA ILE A 115 -16.99 -21.45 19.49
C ILE A 115 -17.60 -20.52 18.43
N SER A 116 -18.85 -20.75 18.01
CA SER A 116 -19.52 -19.86 17.05
C SER A 116 -19.75 -18.44 17.58
N LYS A 117 -20.06 -18.31 18.88
CA LYS A 117 -20.23 -17.02 19.57
C LYS A 117 -18.90 -16.30 19.72
N GLU A 118 -17.83 -17.01 20.04
CA GLU A 118 -16.46 -16.48 20.05
C GLU A 118 -16.02 -16.04 18.66
N ILE A 119 -16.32 -16.81 17.62
CA ILE A 119 -16.07 -16.44 16.22
C ILE A 119 -16.84 -15.17 15.85
N GLU A 120 -18.10 -15.01 16.27
CA GLU A 120 -18.88 -13.81 15.96
C GLU A 120 -18.32 -12.56 16.66
N ASN A 121 -17.94 -12.68 17.94
CA ASN A 121 -17.29 -11.61 18.67
C ASN A 121 -15.94 -11.24 18.03
N HIS A 122 -15.11 -12.22 17.69
CA HIS A 122 -13.86 -11.98 16.97
C HIS A 122 -14.08 -11.41 15.57
N LYS A 123 -15.16 -11.75 14.85
CA LYS A 123 -15.54 -11.10 13.57
C LYS A 123 -15.89 -9.62 13.77
N LYS A 124 -16.64 -9.27 14.84
CA LYS A 124 -16.95 -7.86 15.18
C LYS A 124 -15.69 -7.08 15.52
N ASP A 125 -14.81 -7.68 16.32
CA ASP A 125 -13.51 -7.11 16.64
C ASP A 125 -12.68 -6.90 15.38
N LEU A 126 -12.55 -7.91 14.50
CA LEU A 126 -11.86 -7.81 13.21
C LEU A 126 -12.39 -6.67 12.34
N LYS A 127 -13.70 -6.43 12.32
CA LYS A 127 -14.31 -5.32 11.57
C LYS A 127 -13.95 -3.95 12.15
N LYS A 128 -13.97 -3.82 13.49
CA LYS A 128 -13.56 -2.59 14.22
C LYS A 128 -12.05 -2.32 14.03
N TYR A 129 -11.28 -3.38 14.03
CA TYR A 129 -9.84 -3.41 13.78
C TYR A 129 -9.46 -3.10 12.33
N GLY A 130 -10.27 -3.52 11.35
CA GLY A 130 -10.11 -3.18 9.94
C GLY A 130 -10.29 -1.69 9.67
N LYS A 131 -11.26 -1.03 10.32
CA LYS A 131 -11.39 0.44 10.25
C LYS A 131 -10.17 1.18 10.81
N LYS A 132 -9.69 0.78 12.00
CA LYS A 132 -8.47 1.37 12.58
C LYS A 132 -7.25 1.17 11.67
N GLU A 133 -7.20 0.06 10.94
CA GLU A 133 -6.11 -0.24 10.01
C GLU A 133 -6.19 0.62 8.75
N THR A 134 -7.39 0.87 8.20
CA THR A 134 -7.55 1.84 7.12
C THR A 134 -7.12 3.25 7.53
N ASP A 135 -7.42 3.64 8.78
CA ASP A 135 -7.03 4.96 9.31
C ASP A 135 -5.50 5.07 9.52
N LEU A 136 -4.86 4.03 10.08
CA LEU A 136 -3.40 3.98 10.25
C LEU A 136 -2.67 4.04 8.90
N VAL A 137 -3.28 3.47 7.88
CA VAL A 137 -2.75 3.42 6.51
C VAL A 137 -2.91 4.72 5.78
N ALA A 138 -4.07 5.37 5.91
CA ALA A 138 -4.25 6.74 5.45
C ALA A 138 -3.21 7.65 6.11
N GLY A 139 -3.01 7.52 7.42
CA GLY A 139 -1.98 8.26 8.15
C GLY A 139 -0.55 7.97 7.69
N LEU A 140 -0.23 6.73 7.30
CA LEU A 140 1.09 6.40 6.73
C LEU A 140 1.28 7.06 5.35
N ASN A 141 0.24 7.03 4.50
CA ASN A 141 0.26 7.66 3.20
C ASN A 141 0.46 9.19 3.30
N ASP A 142 -0.23 9.84 4.25
CA ASP A 142 -0.06 11.27 4.51
C ASP A 142 1.37 11.61 4.94
N ILE A 143 1.99 10.77 5.76
CA ILE A 143 3.39 10.94 6.17
C ILE A 143 4.32 10.76 4.97
N GLU A 144 4.09 9.77 4.10
CA GLU A 144 4.92 9.54 2.91
C GLU A 144 4.81 10.71 1.90
N LEU A 145 3.61 11.27 1.72
CA LEU A 145 3.40 12.47 0.92
C LEU A 145 4.11 13.69 1.53
N ALA A 146 4.04 13.86 2.85
CA ALA A 146 4.74 14.94 3.56
C ALA A 146 6.25 14.82 3.43
N LEU A 147 6.81 13.61 3.53
CA LEU A 147 8.23 13.34 3.32
C LEU A 147 8.67 13.71 1.90
N ASN A 148 7.91 13.30 0.88
CA ASN A 148 8.24 13.63 -0.52
C ASN A 148 8.22 15.16 -0.76
N ARG A 149 7.21 15.86 -0.23
CA ARG A 149 7.12 17.33 -0.29
C ARG A 149 8.29 18.01 0.42
N ALA A 150 8.70 17.52 1.59
CA ALA A 150 9.87 18.04 2.29
C ALA A 150 11.16 17.83 1.49
N GLU A 151 11.36 16.64 0.90
CA GLU A 151 12.55 16.31 0.09
C GLU A 151 12.63 17.13 -1.20
N THR A 152 11.50 17.34 -1.88
CA THR A 152 11.44 18.24 -3.05
C THR A 152 11.75 19.68 -2.68
N LYS A 153 11.22 20.18 -1.55
CA LYS A 153 11.52 21.53 -1.06
C LYS A 153 12.99 21.68 -0.69
N ILE A 154 13.58 20.71 0.02
CA ILE A 154 15.02 20.69 0.36
C ILE A 154 15.88 20.80 -0.90
N ARG A 155 15.60 19.99 -1.93
CA ARG A 155 16.31 20.05 -3.21
C ARG A 155 16.20 21.42 -3.88
N SER A 156 15.01 22.04 -3.85
CA SER A 156 14.82 23.38 -4.41
C SER A 156 15.61 24.45 -3.64
N LEU A 157 15.62 24.38 -2.31
CA LEU A 157 16.35 25.32 -1.45
C LEU A 157 17.86 25.19 -1.64
N GLN A 158 18.37 23.96 -1.76
CA GLN A 158 19.79 23.72 -2.07
C GLN A 158 20.19 24.37 -3.39
N LYS A 159 19.41 24.18 -4.46
CA LYS A 159 19.66 24.85 -5.75
C LYS A 159 19.65 26.38 -5.63
N SER A 160 18.73 26.95 -4.84
CA SER A 160 18.71 28.40 -4.59
C SER A 160 19.93 28.88 -3.80
N ILE A 161 20.38 28.11 -2.80
CA ILE A 161 21.60 28.39 -2.02
C ILE A 161 22.86 28.33 -2.90
N ASP A 162 22.93 27.37 -3.81
CA ASP A 162 24.05 27.25 -4.76
C ASP A 162 24.07 28.45 -5.71
N SER A 163 22.90 28.81 -6.27
CA SER A 163 22.77 29.95 -7.18
C SER A 163 23.14 31.28 -6.50
N ILE A 164 22.66 31.53 -5.27
CA ILE A 164 23.02 32.76 -4.54
C ILE A 164 24.50 32.76 -4.14
N SER A 165 25.09 31.60 -3.85
CA SER A 165 26.53 31.50 -3.54
C SER A 165 27.40 31.85 -4.75
N GLN A 166 27.01 31.44 -5.96
CA GLN A 166 27.68 31.86 -7.21
C GLN A 166 27.56 33.36 -7.45
N LYS A 167 26.38 33.96 -7.17
CA LYS A 167 26.19 35.42 -7.26
C LYS A 167 27.08 36.18 -6.27
N ILE A 168 27.17 35.71 -5.03
CA ILE A 168 28.06 36.27 -4.00
C ILE A 168 29.52 36.24 -4.48
N GLU A 169 29.97 35.11 -5.04
CA GLU A 169 31.34 34.99 -5.56
C GLU A 169 31.61 35.98 -6.70
N ALA A 170 30.67 36.12 -7.63
CA ALA A 170 30.77 37.09 -8.73
C ALA A 170 30.80 38.55 -8.23
N SER A 171 29.92 38.89 -7.28
CA SER A 171 29.88 40.21 -6.64
C SER A 171 31.18 40.50 -5.87
N MET A 172 31.77 39.51 -5.19
CA MET A 172 33.06 39.65 -4.52
C MET A 172 34.21 39.89 -5.50
N LYS A 173 34.28 39.15 -6.61
CA LYS A 173 35.29 39.38 -7.66
C LYS A 173 35.15 40.78 -8.28
N ALA A 174 33.92 41.23 -8.52
CA ALA A 174 33.67 42.57 -9.04
C ALA A 174 34.11 43.67 -8.04
N ALA A 175 33.84 43.50 -6.75
CA ALA A 175 34.28 44.42 -5.70
C ALA A 175 35.82 44.50 -5.64
N ALA A 176 36.52 43.36 -5.63
CA ALA A 176 37.98 43.33 -5.61
C ALA A 176 38.60 44.03 -6.83
N ALA A 177 38.06 43.80 -8.03
CA ALA A 177 38.52 44.46 -9.24
C ALA A 177 38.29 45.99 -9.20
N LEU A 178 37.16 46.45 -8.65
CA LEU A 178 36.88 47.87 -8.44
C LEU A 178 37.85 48.50 -7.43
N GLU A 179 38.10 47.83 -6.31
CA GLU A 179 39.06 48.27 -5.29
C GLU A 179 40.47 48.45 -5.87
N GLU A 180 40.91 47.50 -6.71
CA GLU A 180 42.21 47.60 -7.39
C GLU A 180 42.28 48.81 -8.32
N ARG A 181 41.23 49.07 -9.13
CA ARG A 181 41.18 50.25 -10.02
C ARG A 181 41.13 51.56 -9.23
N ILE A 182 40.34 51.62 -8.17
CA ILE A 182 40.25 52.77 -7.27
C ILE A 182 41.62 53.08 -6.69
N GLU A 183 42.35 52.07 -6.22
CA GLU A 183 43.68 52.27 -5.62
C GLU A 183 44.71 52.70 -6.66
N LYS A 184 44.68 52.15 -7.88
CA LYS A 184 45.53 52.62 -8.99
C LYS A 184 45.27 54.09 -9.33
N ASN A 185 44.00 54.47 -9.51
CA ASN A 185 43.60 55.83 -9.84
C ASN A 185 43.89 56.81 -8.70
N ARG A 186 43.72 56.38 -7.45
CA ARG A 186 44.10 57.16 -6.26
C ARG A 186 45.59 57.45 -6.23
N ASN A 187 46.42 56.45 -6.49
CA ASN A 187 47.88 56.60 -6.51
C ASN A 187 48.34 57.49 -7.66
N TYR A 188 47.70 57.39 -8.83
CA TYR A 188 47.93 58.32 -9.94
C TYR A 188 47.58 59.75 -9.54
N ALA A 189 46.35 59.98 -9.05
CA ALA A 189 45.87 61.30 -8.66
C ALA A 189 46.73 61.93 -7.56
N ALA A 190 47.20 61.14 -6.58
CA ALA A 190 48.11 61.60 -5.54
C ALA A 190 49.45 62.10 -6.12
N LYS A 191 50.07 61.33 -7.03
CA LYS A 191 51.30 61.74 -7.73
C LYS A 191 51.08 63.00 -8.55
N ARG A 192 49.94 63.10 -9.23
CA ARG A 192 49.58 64.26 -10.06
C ARG A 192 49.37 65.52 -9.23
N LEU A 193 48.68 65.42 -8.09
CA LEU A 193 48.51 66.52 -7.14
C LEU A 193 49.84 67.05 -6.61
N VAL A 194 50.78 66.15 -6.27
CA VAL A 194 52.13 66.53 -5.85
C VAL A 194 52.88 67.26 -6.97
N ALA A 195 52.76 66.79 -8.22
CA ALA A 195 53.36 67.45 -9.37
C ALA A 195 52.77 68.84 -9.60
N LEU A 196 51.45 69.00 -9.53
CA LEU A 196 50.77 70.29 -9.66
C LEU A 196 51.18 71.26 -8.54
N TYR A 197 51.28 70.79 -7.29
CA TYR A 197 51.78 71.58 -6.17
C TYR A 197 53.22 72.08 -6.40
N LYS A 198 54.11 71.20 -6.87
CA LYS A 198 55.49 71.56 -7.21
C LYS A 198 55.58 72.53 -8.39
N LEU A 199 54.67 72.43 -9.36
CA LEU A 199 54.59 73.35 -10.49
C LEU A 199 54.04 74.72 -10.10
N ASP A 200 53.08 74.77 -9.16
CA ASP A 200 52.54 76.03 -8.63
C ASP A 200 53.64 76.83 -7.90
N LEU A 201 54.56 76.14 -7.22
CA LEU A 201 55.80 76.72 -6.66
C LEU A 201 56.77 77.28 -7.72
N VAL A 202 56.63 76.90 -8.99
CA VAL A 202 57.46 77.39 -10.13
C VAL A 202 56.71 78.45 -10.96
N GLY A 203 55.44 78.73 -10.63
CA GLY A 203 54.60 79.76 -11.26
C GLY A 203 54.11 79.38 -12.67
N LYS A 204 52.80 79.27 -12.88
CA LYS A 204 52.18 78.87 -14.17
C LYS A 204 52.62 79.70 -15.39
N MET A 205 53.02 80.95 -15.17
CA MET A 205 53.48 81.86 -16.21
C MET A 205 54.89 81.55 -16.70
N SER A 206 55.75 80.91 -15.89
CA SER A 206 57.12 80.59 -16.29
C SER A 206 57.17 79.48 -17.35
N LEU A 207 56.22 78.53 -17.30
CA LEU A 207 56.13 77.40 -18.23
C LEU A 207 55.62 77.81 -19.62
N LEU A 208 54.73 78.80 -19.70
CA LEU A 208 54.27 79.39 -20.96
C LEU A 208 55.24 80.46 -21.46
N GLY A 209 55.95 81.15 -20.56
CA GLY A 209 56.95 82.16 -20.87
C GLY A 209 58.33 81.60 -21.26
N SER A 210 58.57 80.30 -21.09
CA SER A 210 59.81 79.62 -21.50
C SER A 210 59.79 79.09 -22.94
N ALA A 211 58.74 79.40 -23.72
CA ALA A 211 58.65 78.97 -25.12
C ALA A 211 59.43 79.92 -26.03
N ASP A 212 60.40 79.39 -26.77
CA ASP A 212 61.26 80.17 -27.68
C ASP A 212 60.52 80.69 -28.93
N SER A 213 59.32 80.16 -29.24
CA SER A 213 58.49 80.56 -30.39
C SER A 213 56.98 80.50 -30.12
N ILE A 214 56.18 81.22 -30.92
CA ILE A 214 54.70 81.16 -30.92
C ILE A 214 54.21 79.73 -31.21
N PHE A 215 54.92 78.98 -32.05
CA PHE A 215 54.58 77.60 -32.37
C PHE A 215 54.79 76.68 -31.16
N ASP A 216 55.89 76.85 -30.42
CA ASP A 216 56.18 76.08 -29.21
C ASP A 216 55.19 76.41 -28.08
N LEU A 217 54.76 77.68 -27.99
CA LEU A 217 53.70 78.09 -27.07
C LEU A 217 52.37 77.39 -27.38
N LEU A 218 51.95 77.36 -28.65
CA LEU A 218 50.72 76.67 -29.07
C LEU A 218 50.80 75.16 -28.85
N LYS A 219 51.96 74.55 -29.10
CA LYS A 219 52.21 73.14 -28.82
C LYS A 219 52.13 72.84 -27.33
N THR A 220 52.79 73.63 -26.49
CA THR A 220 52.76 73.49 -25.03
C THR A 220 51.34 73.64 -24.47
N LYS A 221 50.56 74.60 -25.00
CA LYS A 221 49.14 74.73 -24.65
C LYS A 221 48.36 73.44 -24.96
N ARG A 222 48.51 72.91 -26.18
CA ARG A 222 47.84 71.67 -26.60
C ARG A 222 48.24 70.47 -25.73
N ASP A 223 49.52 70.34 -25.39
CA ASP A 223 50.02 69.25 -24.56
C ASP A 223 49.45 69.34 -23.13
N ILE A 224 49.33 70.55 -22.56
CA ILE A 224 48.67 70.77 -21.26
C ILE A 224 47.19 70.40 -21.32
N GLU A 225 46.48 70.81 -22.38
CA GLU A 225 45.06 70.47 -22.57
C GLU A 225 44.86 68.94 -22.58
N ILE A 226 45.67 68.19 -23.34
CA ILE A 226 45.61 66.72 -23.39
C ILE A 226 45.83 66.10 -22.00
N ILE A 227 46.80 66.60 -21.23
CA ILE A 227 47.06 66.07 -19.89
C ILE A 227 45.89 66.38 -18.95
N CYS A 228 45.33 67.59 -18.99
CA CYS A 228 44.17 67.97 -18.19
C CYS A 228 42.93 67.14 -18.52
N GLU A 229 42.69 66.85 -19.80
CA GLU A 229 41.61 65.96 -20.24
C GLU A 229 41.80 64.54 -19.69
N HIS A 230 43.03 64.02 -19.73
CA HIS A 230 43.36 62.71 -19.17
C HIS A 230 43.19 62.67 -17.64
N ASP A 231 43.66 63.70 -16.93
CA ASP A 231 43.49 63.84 -15.48
C ASP A 231 42.00 63.86 -15.10
N ALA A 232 41.19 64.64 -15.83
CA ALA A 232 39.75 64.71 -15.62
C ALA A 232 39.07 63.35 -15.87
N ALA A 233 39.47 62.62 -16.92
CA ALA A 233 38.96 61.28 -17.20
C ALA A 233 39.30 60.28 -16.07
N ILE A 234 40.50 60.33 -15.51
CA ILE A 234 40.90 59.48 -14.39
C ILE A 234 40.08 59.80 -13.14
N LEU A 235 39.91 61.09 -12.80
CA LEU A 235 39.09 61.51 -11.66
C LEU A 235 37.63 61.09 -11.81
N ASN A 236 37.05 61.25 -13.00
CA ASN A 236 35.70 60.78 -13.28
C ASN A 236 35.59 59.26 -13.12
N SER A 237 36.53 58.49 -13.68
CA SER A 237 36.55 57.04 -13.54
C SER A 237 36.70 56.59 -12.08
N PHE A 238 37.48 57.31 -11.26
CA PHE A 238 37.61 57.07 -9.84
C PHE A 238 36.29 57.30 -9.08
N LEU A 239 35.59 58.40 -9.36
CA LEU A 239 34.29 58.69 -8.74
C LEU A 239 33.23 57.66 -9.14
N GLU A 240 33.19 57.26 -10.41
CA GLU A 240 32.32 56.21 -10.91
C GLU A 240 32.61 54.85 -10.25
N ASP A 241 33.88 54.44 -10.20
CA ASP A 241 34.26 53.17 -9.59
C ASP A 241 33.94 53.15 -8.09
N ARG A 242 34.10 54.26 -7.37
CA ARG A 242 33.66 54.37 -5.96
C ARG A 242 32.15 54.23 -5.82
N ALA A 243 31.36 54.85 -6.70
CA ALA A 243 29.90 54.71 -6.70
C ALA A 243 29.50 53.25 -6.98
N ARG A 244 30.12 52.62 -8.00
CA ARG A 244 29.90 51.21 -8.34
C ARG A 244 30.29 50.28 -7.20
N LEU A 245 31.42 50.51 -6.54
CA LEU A 245 31.86 49.73 -5.37
C LEU A 245 30.82 49.81 -4.26
N SER A 246 30.32 51.01 -3.93
CA SER A 246 29.28 51.17 -2.93
C SER A 246 27.99 50.40 -3.26
N ALA A 247 27.60 50.37 -4.53
CA ALA A 247 26.43 49.63 -5.01
C ALA A 247 26.66 48.11 -4.94
N VAL A 248 27.83 47.62 -5.35
CA VAL A 248 28.20 46.21 -5.28
C VAL A 248 28.27 45.73 -3.83
N THR A 249 28.82 46.52 -2.91
CA THR A 249 28.88 46.18 -1.48
C THR A 249 27.48 46.10 -0.85
N ARG A 250 26.57 47.02 -1.20
CA ARG A 250 25.15 46.92 -0.77
C ARG A 250 24.48 45.67 -1.33
N LYS A 251 24.68 45.37 -2.62
CA LYS A 251 24.16 44.17 -3.26
C LYS A 251 24.69 42.90 -2.57
N LEU A 252 25.99 42.83 -2.32
CA LEU A 252 26.64 41.71 -1.63
C LEU A 252 26.08 41.49 -0.22
N SER A 253 25.82 42.58 0.52
CA SER A 253 25.17 42.52 1.84
C SER A 253 23.78 41.89 1.74
N ASN A 254 22.97 42.31 0.77
CA ASN A 254 21.63 41.78 0.54
C ASN A 254 21.67 40.29 0.13
N GLU A 255 22.57 39.91 -0.78
CA GLU A 255 22.75 38.52 -1.22
C GLU A 255 23.18 37.60 -0.06
N LYS A 256 24.07 38.08 0.82
CA LYS A 256 24.46 37.36 2.04
C LYS A 256 23.28 37.18 3.00
N GLN A 257 22.47 38.23 3.20
CA GLN A 257 21.28 38.14 4.05
C GLN A 257 20.23 37.17 3.48
N GLU A 258 20.02 37.18 2.17
CA GLU A 258 19.14 36.24 1.47
C GLU A 258 19.62 34.80 1.65
N LYS A 259 20.92 34.54 1.47
CA LYS A 259 21.53 33.22 1.71
C LYS A 259 21.27 32.71 3.13
N VAL A 260 21.48 33.54 4.14
CA VAL A 260 21.20 33.18 5.55
C VAL A 260 19.71 32.84 5.75
N GLY A 261 18.80 33.57 5.08
CA GLY A 261 17.37 33.27 5.08
C GLY A 261 17.05 31.90 4.48
N LEU A 262 17.63 31.57 3.33
CA LEU A 262 17.47 30.28 2.66
C LEU A 262 18.05 29.13 3.49
N GLU A 263 19.22 29.30 4.10
CA GLU A 263 19.84 28.30 4.98
C GLU A 263 18.99 28.03 6.22
N ARG A 264 18.38 29.07 6.80
CA ARG A 264 17.41 28.90 7.90
C ARG A 264 16.19 28.11 7.45
N GLN A 265 15.63 28.39 6.27
CA GLN A 265 14.52 27.61 5.71
C GLN A 265 14.91 26.16 5.48
N LEU A 266 16.13 25.90 4.95
CA LEU A 266 16.65 24.56 4.73
C LEU A 266 16.75 23.79 6.05
N LYS A 267 17.31 24.41 7.09
CA LYS A 267 17.38 23.82 8.44
C LYS A 267 16.00 23.42 8.96
N ASN A 268 15.02 24.32 8.86
CA ASN A 268 13.65 24.03 9.30
C ASN A 268 13.02 22.84 8.54
N GLN A 269 13.28 22.73 7.23
CA GLN A 269 12.80 21.60 6.42
C GLN A 269 13.49 20.29 6.79
N LEU A 270 14.79 20.30 7.11
CA LEU A 270 15.53 19.12 7.58
C LEU A 270 15.00 18.64 8.95
N GLU A 271 14.68 19.56 9.86
CA GLU A 271 14.07 19.25 11.15
C GLU A 271 12.64 18.72 11.01
N LEU A 272 11.87 19.20 10.03
CA LEU A 272 10.56 18.64 9.71
C LEU A 272 10.69 17.21 9.16
N LEU A 273 11.62 17.02 8.22
CA LEU A 273 11.89 15.71 7.60
C LEU A 273 12.29 14.67 8.65
N SER A 274 13.18 15.02 9.59
CA SER A 274 13.62 14.11 10.65
C SER A 274 12.47 13.72 11.59
N ARG A 275 11.60 14.68 11.94
CA ARG A 275 10.39 14.45 12.72
C ARG A 275 9.41 13.51 12.02
N GLU A 276 9.13 13.74 10.74
CA GLU A 276 8.24 12.87 9.96
C GLU A 276 8.83 11.46 9.76
N LYS A 277 10.15 11.33 9.55
CA LYS A 277 10.83 10.01 9.50
C LYS A 277 10.69 9.26 10.83
N ALA A 278 10.84 9.96 11.96
CA ALA A 278 10.65 9.36 13.28
C ALA A 278 9.19 8.94 13.51
N ARG A 279 8.23 9.76 13.09
CA ARG A 279 6.79 9.46 13.16
C ARG A 279 6.44 8.23 12.33
N ARG A 280 6.94 8.15 11.09
CA ARG A 280 6.82 6.97 10.21
C ARG A 280 7.34 5.71 10.90
N LYS A 281 8.54 5.78 11.49
CA LYS A 281 9.15 4.63 12.19
C LYS A 281 8.29 4.15 13.35
N ARG A 282 7.75 5.08 14.16
CA ARG A 282 6.84 4.74 15.27
C ARG A 282 5.55 4.08 14.76
N LEU A 283 4.90 4.68 13.77
CA LEU A 283 3.67 4.17 13.18
C LEU A 283 3.86 2.76 12.58
N LEU A 284 4.94 2.55 11.84
CA LEU A 284 5.30 1.23 11.30
C LEU A 284 5.55 0.19 12.41
N SER A 285 6.17 0.61 13.53
CA SER A 285 6.38 -0.29 14.67
C SER A 285 5.06 -0.70 15.33
N GLU A 286 4.09 0.21 15.42
CA GLU A 286 2.75 -0.09 15.92
C GLU A 286 1.96 -1.01 15.00
N ILE A 287 2.03 -0.78 13.68
CA ILE A 287 1.39 -1.64 12.68
C ILE A 287 1.94 -3.06 12.81
N ARG A 288 3.27 -3.23 12.85
CA ARG A 288 3.91 -4.56 13.00
C ARG A 288 3.50 -5.29 14.28
N LYS A 289 3.46 -4.59 15.43
CA LYS A 289 3.04 -5.19 16.71
C LYS A 289 1.57 -5.63 16.67
N LYS A 290 0.70 -4.88 15.98
CA LYS A 290 -0.73 -5.19 15.87
C LYS A 290 -1.00 -6.29 14.83
N GLU A 291 -0.22 -6.37 13.77
CA GLU A 291 -0.34 -7.38 12.70
C GLU A 291 0.13 -8.78 13.14
N SER A 292 1.24 -8.87 13.86
CA SER A 292 1.76 -10.17 14.35
C SER A 292 0.83 -10.84 15.36
N LEU A 293 0.25 -10.06 16.28
CA LEU A 293 -0.74 -10.55 17.26
C LEU A 293 -2.03 -11.04 16.58
N ARG A 294 -2.47 -10.39 15.49
CA ARG A 294 -3.66 -10.80 14.73
C ARG A 294 -3.43 -12.07 13.93
N GLN A 295 -2.28 -12.19 13.26
CA GLN A 295 -1.98 -13.39 12.49
C GLN A 295 -1.85 -14.62 13.41
N ALA A 296 -1.27 -14.46 14.60
CA ALA A 296 -1.21 -15.52 15.62
C ALA A 296 -2.60 -15.91 16.15
N ALA A 297 -3.48 -14.94 16.42
CA ALA A 297 -4.85 -15.21 16.88
C ALA A 297 -5.70 -15.88 15.79
N ILE A 298 -5.64 -15.40 14.54
CA ILE A 298 -6.35 -15.99 13.40
C ILE A 298 -5.82 -17.40 13.11
N ALA A 299 -4.51 -17.64 13.22
CA ALA A 299 -3.93 -18.96 13.03
C ALA A 299 -4.41 -19.95 14.10
N SER A 300 -4.45 -19.55 15.37
CA SER A 300 -4.99 -20.35 16.48
C SER A 300 -6.47 -20.71 16.26
N LEU A 301 -7.29 -19.73 15.90
CA LEU A 301 -8.73 -19.93 15.66
C LEU A 301 -9.01 -20.75 14.41
N ARG A 302 -8.21 -20.57 13.35
CA ARG A 302 -8.30 -21.42 12.15
C ARG A 302 -7.89 -22.84 12.45
N GLN A 303 -6.87 -23.06 13.29
CA GLN A 303 -6.47 -24.39 13.70
C GLN A 303 -7.59 -25.06 14.50
N ALA A 304 -8.17 -24.36 15.49
CA ALA A 304 -9.31 -24.87 16.27
C ALA A 304 -10.54 -25.18 15.39
N ALA A 305 -10.86 -24.31 14.43
CA ALA A 305 -11.94 -24.56 13.46
C ALA A 305 -11.63 -25.75 12.53
N LYS A 306 -10.37 -25.91 12.12
CA LYS A 306 -9.93 -27.01 11.25
C LYS A 306 -9.92 -28.36 11.98
N ASP A 307 -9.58 -28.35 13.27
CA ASP A 307 -9.63 -29.54 14.12
C ASP A 307 -11.09 -29.97 14.34
N LEU A 308 -12.00 -29.01 14.55
CA LEU A 308 -13.44 -29.23 14.61
C LEU A 308 -14.00 -29.74 13.26
N ASP A 309 -13.64 -29.09 12.16
CA ASP A 309 -14.05 -29.48 10.81
C ASP A 309 -13.47 -30.85 10.42
N SER A 310 -12.27 -31.22 10.84
CA SER A 310 -11.71 -32.57 10.60
C SER A 310 -12.46 -33.65 11.38
N THR A 311 -13.01 -33.28 12.54
CA THR A 311 -13.89 -34.14 13.35
C THR A 311 -15.26 -34.30 12.68
N ILE A 312 -15.74 -33.29 11.95
CA ILE A 312 -17.01 -33.33 11.18
C ILE A 312 -16.81 -33.96 9.79
N ALA A 313 -15.64 -33.78 9.18
CA ALA A 313 -15.26 -34.34 7.89
C ALA A 313 -14.99 -35.84 7.99
N SER A 314 -14.40 -36.33 9.08
CA SER A 314 -14.33 -37.79 9.33
C SER A 314 -15.73 -38.43 9.44
N LEU A 315 -16.77 -37.64 9.75
CA LEU A 315 -18.17 -38.07 9.75
C LEU A 315 -18.88 -37.92 8.39
N THR A 316 -18.38 -37.07 7.48
CA THR A 316 -19.06 -36.73 6.21
C THR A 316 -18.29 -37.18 4.96
N ALA A 317 -17.02 -37.58 5.07
CA ALA A 317 -16.16 -38.10 3.99
C ALA A 317 -16.61 -39.45 3.40
N LYS A 318 -17.78 -39.98 3.80
CA LYS A 318 -18.50 -41.02 3.06
C LYS A 318 -19.26 -40.48 1.83
N ILE A 319 -19.26 -39.17 1.57
CA ILE A 319 -20.15 -38.55 0.58
C ILE A 319 -19.36 -37.59 -0.33
N SER A 320 -18.83 -38.17 -1.43
CA SER A 320 -18.77 -37.57 -2.78
C SER A 320 -17.73 -36.48 -3.12
N LYS A 321 -16.76 -36.87 -3.95
CA LYS A 321 -15.86 -36.02 -4.77
C LYS A 321 -16.35 -36.00 -6.23
N SER A 322 -16.28 -34.85 -6.90
CA SER A 322 -15.64 -34.69 -8.24
C SER A 322 -15.79 -33.28 -8.84
N SER A 323 -14.78 -32.87 -9.61
CA SER A 323 -14.39 -31.54 -10.11
C SER A 323 -14.18 -31.56 -11.63
N VAL A 324 -14.24 -30.44 -12.38
CA VAL A 324 -13.57 -30.27 -13.70
C VAL A 324 -13.18 -28.79 -14.00
N GLN A 325 -12.15 -28.60 -14.85
CA GLN A 325 -11.30 -27.43 -15.17
C GLN A 325 -11.22 -27.18 -16.71
N SER A 326 -10.69 -26.03 -17.20
CA SER A 326 -10.19 -25.83 -18.60
C SER A 326 -9.23 -24.63 -18.77
N ASP A 327 -8.40 -24.67 -19.85
CA ASP A 327 -6.99 -24.23 -19.98
C ASP A 327 -6.70 -23.37 -21.24
N GLY A 328 -5.85 -22.33 -21.15
CA GLY A 328 -5.29 -21.60 -22.31
C GLY A 328 -3.92 -20.97 -22.05
N PHE A 329 -3.81 -20.07 -21.07
CA PHE A 329 -2.50 -19.70 -20.47
C PHE A 329 -1.78 -20.94 -19.89
N LEU A 330 -2.53 -21.98 -19.51
CA LEU A 330 -2.03 -23.22 -18.91
C LEU A 330 -0.97 -23.96 -19.75
N HIS A 331 -0.98 -23.80 -21.08
CA HIS A 331 0.01 -24.43 -21.96
C HIS A 331 1.39 -23.79 -21.91
N LEU A 332 1.53 -22.57 -21.35
CA LEU A 332 2.82 -21.85 -21.24
C LEU A 332 3.57 -22.15 -19.93
N ARG A 333 3.12 -23.17 -19.20
CA ARG A 333 3.71 -23.57 -17.96
C ARG A 333 5.14 -24.10 -18.18
N GLY A 334 6.12 -23.37 -17.67
CA GLY A 334 7.54 -23.71 -17.74
C GLY A 334 8.28 -23.05 -18.91
N LEU A 335 7.59 -22.20 -19.70
CA LEU A 335 8.14 -21.58 -20.92
C LEU A 335 8.16 -20.04 -20.84
N LEU A 336 7.74 -19.43 -19.72
CA LEU A 336 7.72 -17.98 -19.58
C LEU A 336 9.12 -17.43 -19.32
N LYS A 337 9.51 -16.38 -20.04
CA LYS A 337 10.80 -15.70 -19.80
C LYS A 337 10.77 -15.00 -18.44
N ILE A 338 11.92 -14.97 -17.76
CA ILE A 338 12.08 -14.19 -16.54
C ILE A 338 11.84 -12.69 -16.83
N PRO A 339 11.03 -11.97 -16.02
CA PRO A 339 10.60 -10.62 -16.35
C PRO A 339 11.71 -9.56 -16.20
N VAL A 340 12.79 -9.87 -15.48
CA VAL A 340 13.95 -9.00 -15.32
C VAL A 340 15.22 -9.83 -15.17
N GLU A 341 16.33 -9.31 -15.67
CA GLU A 341 17.65 -9.93 -15.51
C GLU A 341 18.10 -9.76 -14.05
N GLY A 342 18.13 -10.87 -13.30
CA GLY A 342 18.40 -10.82 -11.87
C GLY A 342 18.43 -12.18 -11.20
N LYS A 343 18.71 -12.19 -9.88
CA LYS A 343 18.78 -13.41 -9.07
C LYS A 343 17.54 -13.53 -8.19
N ILE A 344 16.92 -14.70 -8.17
CA ILE A 344 15.76 -14.96 -7.30
C ILE A 344 16.24 -15.07 -5.85
N ILE A 345 15.86 -14.09 -5.02
CA ILE A 345 16.26 -14.02 -3.60
C ILE A 345 15.18 -14.58 -2.67
N THR A 346 13.93 -14.50 -3.10
CA THR A 346 12.77 -14.97 -2.34
C THR A 346 11.98 -15.97 -3.17
N LYS A 347 11.69 -17.14 -2.61
CA LYS A 347 10.83 -18.17 -3.21
C LYS A 347 9.37 -18.05 -2.74
N PHE A 348 8.47 -18.50 -3.60
CA PHE A 348 7.05 -18.64 -3.34
C PHE A 348 6.77 -19.70 -2.27
N GLY A 349 5.66 -19.54 -1.54
CA GLY A 349 5.11 -20.57 -0.67
C GLY A 349 5.31 -20.29 0.82
N LYS A 350 5.16 -21.36 1.62
CA LYS A 350 5.26 -21.26 3.08
C LYS A 350 6.72 -21.07 3.48
N TYR A 351 6.96 -20.07 4.31
CA TYR A 351 8.27 -19.86 4.94
C TYR A 351 8.09 -19.67 6.44
N ARG A 352 9.08 -20.13 7.20
CA ARG A 352 9.15 -19.92 8.63
C ARG A 352 9.99 -18.68 8.87
N ASP A 353 9.39 -17.64 9.42
CA ASP A 353 10.14 -16.46 9.82
C ASP A 353 10.97 -16.81 11.06
N ALA A 354 12.30 -16.86 10.92
CA ALA A 354 13.21 -17.25 11.99
C ALA A 354 13.13 -16.33 13.22
N LYS A 355 12.65 -15.09 13.06
CA LYS A 355 12.50 -14.13 14.17
C LYS A 355 11.16 -14.23 14.89
N LEU A 356 10.11 -14.72 14.22
CA LEU A 356 8.76 -14.73 14.75
C LEU A 356 8.21 -16.15 14.98
N ASN A 357 8.92 -17.18 14.51
CA ASN A 357 8.53 -18.59 14.58
C ASN A 357 7.12 -18.87 14.03
N ILE A 358 6.62 -18.00 13.14
CA ILE A 358 5.31 -18.11 12.47
C ILE A 358 5.55 -18.58 11.03
N VAL A 359 4.65 -19.45 10.54
CA VAL A 359 4.62 -19.90 9.16
C VAL A 359 3.80 -18.91 8.34
N ASN A 360 4.48 -18.06 7.58
CA ASN A 360 3.86 -17.12 6.66
C ASN A 360 3.86 -17.68 5.23
N PHE A 361 3.07 -17.07 4.34
CA PHE A 361 2.96 -17.47 2.94
C PHE A 361 3.35 -16.32 2.03
N ARG A 362 4.28 -16.58 1.11
CA ARG A 362 4.70 -15.65 0.06
C ARG A 362 3.91 -15.95 -1.20
N SER A 363 3.16 -14.96 -1.68
CA SER A 363 2.30 -15.04 -2.86
C SER A 363 3.06 -14.97 -4.19
N GLY A 364 4.36 -14.70 -4.16
CA GLY A 364 5.22 -14.61 -5.34
C GLY A 364 6.68 -14.86 -5.05
N ILE A 365 7.53 -14.46 -5.99
CA ILE A 365 8.98 -14.46 -5.89
C ILE A 365 9.52 -13.04 -5.91
N ASP A 366 10.69 -12.82 -5.30
CA ASP A 366 11.42 -11.56 -5.45
C ASP A 366 12.70 -11.80 -6.25
N ILE A 367 12.88 -11.00 -7.30
CA ILE A 367 14.03 -11.06 -8.21
C ILE A 367 14.89 -9.83 -7.96
N LYS A 368 16.08 -10.03 -7.38
CA LYS A 368 17.06 -8.97 -7.13
C LYS A 368 17.67 -8.53 -8.46
N ALA A 369 17.57 -7.24 -8.74
CA ALA A 369 18.11 -6.59 -9.93
C ALA A 369 18.60 -5.18 -9.55
N LYS A 370 19.34 -4.52 -10.45
CA LYS A 370 19.78 -3.14 -10.22
C LYS A 370 18.57 -2.21 -10.21
N GLN A 371 18.60 -1.17 -9.38
CA GLN A 371 17.57 -0.13 -9.44
C GLN A 371 17.59 0.53 -10.83
N GLY A 372 16.41 0.72 -11.44
CA GLY A 372 16.27 1.25 -12.79
C GLY A 372 16.28 0.19 -13.89
N GLU A 373 16.59 -1.08 -13.59
CA GLU A 373 16.61 -2.16 -14.59
C GLU A 373 15.22 -2.32 -15.26
N PRO A 374 15.13 -2.50 -16.59
CA PRO A 374 13.86 -2.63 -17.30
C PRO A 374 13.14 -3.94 -16.96
N VAL A 375 11.87 -3.81 -16.54
CA VAL A 375 10.96 -4.93 -16.28
C VAL A 375 10.13 -5.18 -17.54
N LYS A 376 10.15 -6.41 -18.03
CA LYS A 376 9.46 -6.86 -19.26
C LYS A 376 8.23 -7.70 -18.93
N ALA A 377 7.19 -7.57 -19.73
CA ALA A 377 5.99 -8.40 -19.63
C ALA A 377 6.28 -9.84 -20.05
N VAL A 378 5.93 -10.82 -19.21
CA VAL A 378 6.18 -12.25 -19.50
C VAL A 378 5.28 -12.80 -20.60
N TYR A 379 4.12 -12.19 -20.83
CA TYR A 379 3.18 -12.58 -21.88
C TYR A 379 2.32 -11.38 -22.32
N LYS A 380 1.76 -11.46 -23.53
CA LYS A 380 0.82 -10.44 -24.04
C LYS A 380 -0.40 -10.33 -23.13
N GLY A 381 -0.91 -9.13 -22.93
CA GLY A 381 -2.06 -8.93 -22.05
C GLY A 381 -2.56 -7.50 -22.04
N LYS A 382 -3.62 -7.26 -21.28
CA LYS A 382 -4.18 -5.93 -21.06
C LYS A 382 -3.87 -5.47 -19.63
N VAL A 383 -3.45 -4.22 -19.48
CA VAL A 383 -3.18 -3.65 -18.17
C VAL A 383 -4.50 -3.45 -17.41
N LEU A 384 -4.71 -4.26 -16.36
CA LEU A 384 -5.87 -4.15 -15.49
C LEU A 384 -5.68 -3.06 -14.43
N TYR A 385 -4.43 -2.88 -14.00
CA TYR A 385 -4.02 -1.91 -12.98
C TYR A 385 -2.58 -1.46 -13.22
N ALA A 386 -2.31 -0.17 -13.07
CA ALA A 386 -0.98 0.43 -13.15
C ALA A 386 -0.96 1.71 -12.30
N ASP A 387 -0.73 1.54 -11.00
CA ASP A 387 -0.67 2.64 -10.04
C ASP A 387 0.00 2.17 -8.73
N TRP A 388 0.08 3.03 -7.73
CA TRP A 388 0.55 2.70 -6.41
C TRP A 388 -0.46 1.84 -5.63
N PHE A 389 -0.05 0.64 -5.25
CA PHE A 389 -0.84 -0.29 -4.43
C PHE A 389 -0.19 -0.54 -3.08
N LYS A 390 -0.99 -0.42 -2.02
CA LYS A 390 -0.50 -0.56 -0.65
C LYS A 390 0.16 -1.93 -0.42
N GLY A 391 1.36 -1.91 0.16
CA GLY A 391 2.17 -3.10 0.46
C GLY A 391 2.96 -3.63 -0.74
N TYR A 392 2.63 -3.19 -1.95
CA TYR A 392 3.28 -3.59 -3.20
C TYR A 392 4.00 -2.42 -3.89
N GLY A 393 3.75 -1.17 -3.49
CA GLY A 393 4.38 0.01 -4.09
C GLY A 393 3.81 0.29 -5.48
N ASN A 394 4.62 0.84 -6.38
CA ASN A 394 4.19 0.96 -7.78
C ASN A 394 4.02 -0.45 -8.37
N MET A 395 2.82 -0.74 -8.85
CA MET A 395 2.42 -2.07 -9.28
C MET A 395 1.69 -2.05 -10.62
N ILE A 396 2.01 -3.02 -11.47
CA ILE A 396 1.28 -3.34 -12.69
C ILE A 396 0.67 -4.73 -12.58
N ILE A 397 -0.62 -4.85 -12.95
CA ILE A 397 -1.30 -6.14 -13.12
C ILE A 397 -1.68 -6.28 -14.60
N LEU A 398 -1.22 -7.35 -15.23
CA LEU A 398 -1.62 -7.72 -16.59
C LEU A 398 -2.63 -8.86 -16.54
N ASP A 399 -3.72 -8.71 -17.28
CA ASP A 399 -4.69 -9.76 -17.58
C ASP A 399 -4.30 -10.44 -18.90
N HIS A 400 -4.10 -11.75 -18.85
CA HIS A 400 -3.72 -12.57 -19.99
C HIS A 400 -4.88 -13.37 -20.60
N GLY A 401 -6.08 -13.27 -20.03
CA GLY A 401 -7.21 -14.14 -20.35
C GLY A 401 -7.26 -15.41 -19.49
N ASP A 402 -8.36 -16.16 -19.60
CA ASP A 402 -8.62 -17.43 -18.90
C ASP A 402 -8.49 -17.36 -17.36
N GLY A 403 -8.63 -16.15 -16.80
CA GLY A 403 -8.47 -15.88 -15.38
C GLY A 403 -7.02 -15.87 -14.90
N PHE A 404 -6.05 -15.73 -15.81
CA PHE A 404 -4.64 -15.60 -15.49
C PHE A 404 -4.18 -14.15 -15.43
N TYR A 405 -3.47 -13.83 -14.35
CA TYR A 405 -2.94 -12.50 -14.09
C TYR A 405 -1.48 -12.60 -13.71
N THR A 406 -0.67 -11.65 -14.17
CA THR A 406 0.69 -11.44 -13.67
C THR A 406 0.77 -10.12 -12.92
N VAL A 407 1.49 -10.12 -11.80
CA VAL A 407 1.67 -8.96 -10.94
C VAL A 407 3.15 -8.60 -10.91
N TYR A 408 3.45 -7.33 -11.19
CA TYR A 408 4.79 -6.74 -11.13
C TYR A 408 4.76 -5.61 -10.12
N ALA A 409 5.54 -5.70 -9.05
CA ALA A 409 5.48 -4.76 -7.92
C ALA A 409 6.87 -4.28 -7.48
N HIS A 410 6.89 -3.30 -6.58
CA HIS A 410 8.07 -2.57 -6.11
C HIS A 410 8.79 -1.77 -7.19
N ALA A 411 8.11 -1.45 -8.28
CA ALA A 411 8.68 -0.69 -9.39
C ALA A 411 9.08 0.75 -8.97
N MET A 412 10.07 1.33 -9.62
CA MET A 412 10.42 2.73 -9.44
C MET A 412 9.51 3.64 -10.29
N GLU A 413 9.38 3.31 -11.57
CA GLU A 413 8.58 4.04 -12.55
C GLU A 413 7.74 3.05 -13.38
N LEU A 414 6.53 3.48 -13.77
CA LEU A 414 5.60 2.69 -14.59
C LEU A 414 5.46 3.35 -15.98
N PHE A 415 5.59 2.58 -17.05
CA PHE A 415 5.52 3.07 -18.43
C PHE A 415 4.18 2.80 -19.12
N LYS A 416 3.28 2.07 -18.46
CA LYS A 416 1.96 1.70 -18.96
C LYS A 416 0.86 2.22 -18.04
N LYS A 417 -0.31 2.48 -18.63
CA LYS A 417 -1.51 2.91 -17.92
C LYS A 417 -2.59 1.84 -18.00
N LYS A 418 -3.55 1.91 -17.08
CA LYS A 418 -4.72 1.04 -17.10
C LYS A 418 -5.41 1.10 -18.46
N GLY A 419 -5.68 -0.06 -19.04
CA GLY A 419 -6.34 -0.20 -20.34
C GLY A 419 -5.38 -0.44 -21.51
N ASP A 420 -4.09 -0.13 -21.36
CA ASP A 420 -3.09 -0.33 -22.42
C ASP A 420 -2.95 -1.82 -22.76
N LEU A 421 -2.69 -2.10 -24.05
CA LEU A 421 -2.30 -3.42 -24.52
C LEU A 421 -0.78 -3.54 -24.47
N VAL A 422 -0.30 -4.68 -23.99
CA VAL A 422 1.12 -4.97 -23.81
C VAL A 422 1.47 -6.24 -24.58
N LYS A 423 2.58 -6.22 -25.31
CA LYS A 423 3.12 -7.38 -26.03
C LYS A 423 4.08 -8.17 -25.14
N THR A 424 4.24 -9.46 -25.44
CA THR A 424 5.25 -10.30 -24.78
C THR A 424 6.64 -9.68 -24.94
N GLY A 425 7.38 -9.52 -23.84
CA GLY A 425 8.74 -8.97 -23.82
C GLY A 425 8.83 -7.44 -23.83
N GLU A 426 7.69 -6.73 -23.90
CA GLU A 426 7.67 -5.26 -23.86
C GLU A 426 8.03 -4.72 -22.48
N VAL A 427 8.79 -3.62 -22.43
CA VAL A 427 9.17 -2.96 -21.18
C VAL A 427 7.97 -2.21 -20.60
N ILE A 428 7.61 -2.53 -19.36
CA ILE A 428 6.41 -2.00 -18.69
C ILE A 428 6.72 -1.13 -17.47
N ALA A 429 7.90 -1.32 -16.85
CA ALA A 429 8.30 -0.61 -15.65
C ALA A 429 9.83 -0.68 -15.47
N THR A 430 10.34 0.00 -14.44
CA THR A 430 11.72 -0.15 -13.95
C THR A 430 11.76 -0.71 -12.53
N VAL A 431 12.79 -1.48 -12.20
CA VAL A 431 12.99 -2.02 -10.85
C VAL A 431 13.23 -0.90 -9.86
N GLY A 432 12.56 -0.98 -8.70
CA GLY A 432 12.73 -0.05 -7.59
C GLY A 432 12.77 -0.77 -6.24
N ASN A 433 12.43 -0.02 -5.20
CA ASN A 433 12.25 -0.50 -3.83
C ASN A 433 11.01 0.14 -3.18
N THR A 434 10.00 0.49 -3.99
CA THR A 434 8.80 1.17 -3.50
C THR A 434 7.98 0.26 -2.59
N ALA A 435 7.63 0.74 -1.39
CA ALA A 435 6.94 -0.03 -0.34
C ALA A 435 7.67 -1.30 0.18
N PHE A 436 8.91 -1.57 -0.26
CA PHE A 436 9.75 -2.67 0.22
C PHE A 436 10.96 -2.12 0.98
N LEU A 437 11.26 -2.68 2.16
CA LEU A 437 12.36 -2.23 3.03
C LEU A 437 13.69 -2.97 2.77
N GLY A 438 13.77 -3.76 1.70
CA GLY A 438 14.96 -4.51 1.32
C GLY A 438 15.77 -3.86 0.20
N GLU A 439 16.67 -4.65 -0.38
CA GLU A 439 17.42 -4.26 -1.58
C GLU A 439 16.48 -4.11 -2.79
N PRO A 440 16.87 -3.32 -3.82
CA PRO A 440 16.10 -3.20 -5.05
C PRO A 440 15.78 -4.57 -5.66
N SER A 441 14.49 -4.84 -5.84
CA SER A 441 13.99 -6.11 -6.34
C SER A 441 12.64 -5.94 -7.01
N LEU A 442 12.35 -6.81 -7.97
CA LEU A 442 11.02 -6.96 -8.55
C LEU A 442 10.27 -8.03 -7.77
N HIS A 443 9.11 -7.68 -7.24
CA HIS A 443 8.16 -8.69 -6.75
C HIS A 443 7.28 -9.16 -7.90
N PHE A 444 7.28 -10.46 -8.16
CA PHE A 444 6.58 -11.09 -9.28
C PHE A 444 5.63 -12.20 -8.80
N GLU A 445 4.36 -12.12 -9.22
CA GLU A 445 3.35 -13.14 -8.95
C GLU A 445 2.67 -13.60 -10.24
N ILE A 446 2.24 -14.87 -10.24
CA ILE A 446 1.31 -15.42 -11.20
C ILE A 446 0.06 -15.83 -10.42
N ARG A 447 -1.11 -15.43 -10.90
CA ARG A 447 -2.40 -15.77 -10.26
C ARG A 447 -3.32 -16.41 -11.28
N HIS A 448 -4.00 -17.48 -10.86
CA HIS A 448 -5.06 -18.12 -11.63
C HIS A 448 -6.37 -18.07 -10.84
N ARG A 449 -7.41 -17.48 -11.43
CA ARG A 449 -8.73 -17.24 -10.81
C ARG A 449 -8.60 -16.60 -9.42
N GLY A 450 -7.66 -15.66 -9.28
CA GLY A 450 -7.40 -14.91 -8.06
C GLY A 450 -6.54 -15.61 -7.00
N LYS A 451 -6.16 -16.88 -7.20
CA LYS A 451 -5.23 -17.59 -6.29
C LYS A 451 -3.79 -17.49 -6.80
N PRO A 452 -2.82 -17.16 -5.93
CA PRO A 452 -1.42 -17.10 -6.33
C PRO A 452 -0.87 -18.52 -6.55
N GLU A 453 -0.17 -18.69 -7.67
CA GLU A 453 0.54 -19.91 -8.05
C GLU A 453 2.04 -19.68 -8.00
N ASP A 454 2.81 -20.76 -7.85
CA ASP A 454 4.27 -20.70 -7.79
C ASP A 454 4.85 -20.24 -9.14
N PRO A 455 5.41 -19.01 -9.23
CA PRO A 455 5.94 -18.49 -10.50
C PRO A 455 7.09 -19.34 -11.05
N LEU A 456 7.82 -20.05 -10.18
CA LEU A 456 8.93 -20.92 -10.59
C LEU A 456 8.50 -22.15 -11.38
N LYS A 457 7.20 -22.48 -11.40
CA LYS A 457 6.64 -23.56 -12.24
C LYS A 457 6.27 -23.06 -13.65
N TRP A 458 6.28 -21.76 -13.85
CA TRP A 458 5.88 -21.11 -15.10
C TRP A 458 7.08 -20.55 -15.85
N LEU A 459 8.09 -20.08 -15.12
CA LEU A 459 9.30 -19.52 -15.69
C LEU A 459 10.21 -20.61 -16.27
N ASP A 460 10.69 -20.35 -17.48
CA ASP A 460 11.77 -21.08 -18.13
C ASP A 460 13.09 -20.80 -17.39
N ARG A 461 13.85 -21.86 -17.11
CA ARG A 461 15.06 -21.79 -16.27
C ARG A 461 16.35 -21.74 -17.07
N GLY A 462 16.28 -21.85 -18.41
CA GLY A 462 17.46 -21.90 -19.27
C GLY A 462 18.11 -23.27 -19.25
#